data_AF-A0A1N7JWZ3-F1
#
_entry.id   AF-A0A1N7JWZ3-F1
#
_cell.length_a   1.000
_cell.length_b   1.000
_cell.length_c   1.000
_cell.angle_alpha   90.00
_cell.angle_beta   90.00
_cell.angle_gamma   90.00
#
_symmetry.space_group_name_H-M   'P 1'
#
loop_
_entity.id
_entity.type
_entity.pdbx_description
1 polymer ?
#
loop_
_entity_poly.entity_id
_entity_poly.type
_entity_poly.pdbx_seq_one_letter_code
_entity_poly.pdbx_strand_id
1 'polypeptide(L)'
;MTITARLETFLATQIADNHRLVNAFMGHFMFEYTHPFYDGNGRIGRFLLAFALIKALSAPTAMSVSHQFSIQRSKYYKAFEETEAPLNRGEGTFFLLEMLAILSDAQEQLEKSLSEKLALLNSLRENAAKVELPENQSQILFILGQAKLFDPDATVAARDLQEYLNRSWDTVRDHVTELQKSGLVVAVKKRPLELALTPKALDVLGLN
;
A
#
# COMPACT_ATOMS: atom_id res chain seq x y z
N MET A 1 -22.33 30.15 14.67
CA MET A 1 -22.69 28.93 13.90
C MET A 1 -22.49 27.73 14.82
N THR A 2 -23.47 26.81 14.91
CA THR A 2 -23.38 25.62 15.77
C THR A 2 -22.47 24.56 15.15
N ILE A 3 -22.00 23.59 15.95
CA ILE A 3 -21.27 22.41 15.43
C ILE A 3 -22.12 21.69 14.37
N THR A 4 -23.41 21.50 14.62
CA THR A 4 -24.35 20.87 13.69
C THR A 4 -24.38 21.55 12.32
N ALA A 5 -24.50 22.88 12.28
CA ALA A 5 -24.54 23.61 11.01
C ALA A 5 -23.23 23.49 10.22
N ARG A 6 -22.07 23.43 10.92
CA ARG A 6 -20.77 23.20 10.27
C ARG A 6 -20.66 21.78 9.71
N LEU A 7 -21.16 20.78 10.44
CA LEU A 7 -21.21 19.40 9.96
C LEU A 7 -22.16 19.23 8.77
N GLU A 8 -23.31 19.90 8.76
CA GLU A 8 -24.21 19.92 7.59
C GLU A 8 -23.52 20.50 6.36
N THR A 9 -22.75 21.58 6.53
CA THR A 9 -21.94 22.17 5.45
C THR A 9 -20.87 21.20 4.96
N PHE A 10 -20.11 20.60 5.88
CA PHE A 10 -19.12 19.56 5.58
C PHE A 10 -19.75 18.42 4.78
N LEU A 11 -20.88 17.89 5.25
CA LEU A 11 -21.59 16.80 4.57
C LEU A 11 -22.01 17.23 3.17
N ALA A 12 -22.68 18.39 3.03
CA ALA A 12 -23.09 18.94 1.74
C ALA A 12 -21.93 19.04 0.74
N THR A 13 -20.74 19.47 1.20
CA THR A 13 -19.51 19.48 0.40
C THR A 13 -19.07 18.07 -0.02
N GLN A 14 -19.16 17.07 0.85
CA GLN A 14 -18.75 15.69 0.54
C GLN A 14 -19.68 14.95 -0.43
N ILE A 15 -20.97 15.28 -0.46
CA ILE A 15 -21.95 14.68 -1.39
C ILE A 15 -22.01 15.40 -2.74
N ALA A 16 -21.45 16.59 -2.85
CA ALA A 16 -21.44 17.33 -4.10
C ALA A 16 -20.55 16.63 -5.16
N ASP A 17 -21.10 16.44 -6.36
CA ASP A 17 -20.42 15.68 -7.43
C ASP A 17 -19.41 16.51 -8.24
N ASN A 18 -19.47 17.84 -8.16
CA ASN A 18 -18.52 18.73 -8.80
C ASN A 18 -17.21 18.83 -7.98
N HIS A 19 -16.07 18.89 -8.66
CA HIS A 19 -14.76 19.12 -8.03
C HIS A 19 -14.44 18.19 -6.85
N ARG A 20 -14.70 16.88 -6.99
CA ARG A 20 -14.56 15.88 -5.92
C ARG A 20 -13.23 15.97 -5.13
N LEU A 21 -12.12 16.22 -5.82
CA LEU A 21 -10.81 16.35 -5.18
C LEU A 21 -10.69 17.60 -4.29
N VAL A 22 -11.18 18.74 -4.78
CA VAL A 22 -11.24 19.99 -4.01
C VAL A 22 -12.15 19.79 -2.80
N ASN A 23 -13.31 19.19 -2.99
CA ASN A 23 -14.26 18.91 -1.92
C ASN A 23 -13.67 17.96 -0.88
N ALA A 24 -12.88 16.96 -1.27
CA ALA A 24 -12.24 16.04 -0.34
C ALA A 24 -11.30 16.80 0.62
N PHE A 25 -10.42 17.64 0.10
CA PHE A 25 -9.48 18.41 0.93
C PHE A 25 -10.16 19.52 1.73
N MET A 26 -11.03 20.31 1.10
CA MET A 26 -11.76 21.35 1.83
C MET A 26 -12.69 20.76 2.89
N GLY A 27 -13.30 19.61 2.62
CA GLY A 27 -14.05 18.86 3.63
C GLY A 27 -13.20 18.36 4.78
N HIS A 28 -11.98 17.88 4.50
CA HIS A 28 -11.03 17.53 5.55
C HIS A 28 -10.73 18.73 6.46
N PHE A 29 -10.46 19.90 5.87
CA PHE A 29 -10.30 21.14 6.62
C PHE A 29 -11.53 21.47 7.47
N MET A 30 -12.73 21.47 6.88
CA MET A 30 -13.98 21.77 7.58
C MET A 30 -14.23 20.84 8.77
N PHE A 31 -13.93 19.54 8.62
CA PHE A 31 -14.11 18.56 9.68
C PHE A 31 -13.15 18.81 10.86
N GLU A 32 -11.85 18.96 10.57
CA GLU A 32 -10.82 19.20 11.59
C GLU A 32 -11.06 20.54 12.31
N TYR A 33 -11.41 21.60 11.56
CA TYR A 33 -11.74 22.91 12.13
C TYR A 33 -13.01 22.89 12.99
N THR A 34 -13.99 22.06 12.63
CA THR A 34 -15.22 21.91 13.42
C THR A 34 -14.95 21.19 14.74
N HIS A 35 -14.00 20.25 14.74
CA HIS A 35 -13.58 19.46 15.90
C HIS A 35 -14.75 18.89 16.72
N PRO A 36 -15.65 18.09 16.08
CA PRO A 36 -16.95 17.71 16.66
C PRO A 36 -16.86 16.73 17.84
N PHE A 37 -15.73 16.04 18.03
CA PHE A 37 -15.54 15.03 19.08
C PHE A 37 -14.57 15.51 20.16
N TYR A 38 -14.64 14.91 21.35
CA TYR A 38 -13.71 15.21 22.47
C TYR A 38 -12.26 14.78 22.18
N ASP A 39 -12.09 13.64 21.50
CA ASP A 39 -10.80 13.12 21.05
C ASP A 39 -11.00 12.39 19.71
N GLY A 40 -9.92 12.23 18.95
CA GLY A 40 -9.89 11.41 17.75
C GLY A 40 -10.25 12.13 16.45
N ASN A 41 -10.49 13.45 16.48
CA ASN A 41 -10.83 14.23 15.29
C ASN A 41 -9.78 14.04 14.18
N GLY A 42 -8.49 14.22 14.49
CA GLY A 42 -7.41 13.97 13.52
C GLY A 42 -7.43 12.58 12.87
N ARG A 43 -7.81 11.54 13.63
CA ARG A 43 -7.90 10.16 13.13
C ARG A 43 -9.11 9.99 12.23
N ILE A 44 -10.27 10.48 12.66
CA ILE A 44 -11.51 10.40 11.89
C ILE A 44 -11.44 11.27 10.63
N GLY A 45 -10.90 12.48 10.73
CA GLY A 45 -10.78 13.39 9.59
C GLY A 45 -9.88 12.83 8.49
N ARG A 46 -8.73 12.23 8.85
CA ARG A 46 -7.89 11.51 7.87
C ARG A 46 -8.57 10.28 7.29
N PHE A 47 -9.35 9.55 8.08
CA PHE A 47 -10.13 8.41 7.58
C PHE A 47 -11.21 8.85 6.57
N LEU A 48 -11.96 9.91 6.88
CA LEU A 48 -12.96 10.49 5.99
C LEU A 48 -12.33 11.03 4.70
N LEU A 49 -11.19 11.71 4.82
CA LEU A 49 -10.41 12.16 3.66
C LEU A 49 -9.97 10.98 2.78
N ALA A 50 -9.44 9.91 3.38
CA ALA A 50 -9.05 8.72 2.63
C ALA A 50 -10.24 8.10 1.87
N PHE A 51 -11.42 8.05 2.49
CA PHE A 51 -12.63 7.57 1.83
C PHE A 51 -13.06 8.48 0.65
N ALA A 52 -12.96 9.80 0.81
CA ALA A 52 -13.23 10.75 -0.27
C ALA A 52 -12.21 10.62 -1.42
N LEU A 53 -10.93 10.45 -1.10
CA LEU A 53 -9.86 10.26 -2.09
C LEU A 53 -9.97 8.93 -2.84
N ILE A 54 -10.43 7.86 -2.21
CA ILE A 54 -10.73 6.58 -2.91
C ILE A 54 -11.75 6.81 -4.03
N LYS A 55 -12.79 7.60 -3.76
CA LYS A 55 -13.85 7.91 -4.73
C LYS A 55 -13.39 8.87 -5.82
N ALA A 56 -12.50 9.80 -5.50
CA ALA A 56 -11.98 10.80 -6.43
C ALA A 56 -10.83 10.26 -7.31
N LEU A 57 -10.03 9.34 -6.77
CA LEU A 57 -8.79 8.83 -7.37
C LEU A 57 -8.74 7.30 -7.23
N SER A 58 -7.98 6.76 -6.27
CA SER A 58 -7.80 5.33 -6.08
C SER A 58 -7.40 4.98 -4.64
N ALA A 59 -7.63 3.72 -4.23
CA ALA A 59 -7.22 3.26 -2.90
C ALA A 59 -5.71 3.31 -2.64
N PRO A 60 -4.83 2.92 -3.59
CA PRO A 60 -3.38 3.10 -3.40
C PRO A 60 -2.99 4.55 -3.17
N THR A 61 -3.59 5.49 -3.90
CA THR A 61 -3.36 6.93 -3.73
C THR A 61 -3.80 7.41 -2.34
N ALA A 62 -5.01 7.03 -1.90
CA ALA A 62 -5.50 7.43 -0.58
C ALA A 62 -4.61 6.91 0.56
N MET A 63 -4.07 5.69 0.43
CA MET A 63 -3.14 5.12 1.39
C MET A 63 -1.77 5.82 1.37
N SER A 64 -1.24 6.15 0.19
CA SER A 64 0.06 6.84 0.08
C SER A 64 0.02 8.27 0.63
N VAL A 65 -1.11 8.97 0.49
CA VAL A 65 -1.30 10.33 1.07
C VAL A 65 -1.21 10.30 2.59
N SER A 66 -1.82 9.31 3.25
CA SER A 66 -1.72 9.16 4.71
C SER A 66 -0.27 9.01 5.17
N HIS A 67 0.54 8.25 4.43
CA HIS A 67 1.97 8.13 4.68
C HIS A 67 2.71 9.45 4.48
N GLN A 68 2.40 10.19 3.41
CA GLN A 68 3.01 11.51 3.16
C GLN A 68 2.66 12.55 4.23
N PHE A 69 1.46 12.54 4.82
CA PHE A 69 1.16 13.42 5.95
C PHE A 69 2.04 13.14 7.17
N SER A 70 2.45 11.89 7.37
CA SER A 70 3.39 11.53 8.44
C SER A 70 4.80 12.06 8.17
N ILE A 71 5.29 11.89 6.93
CA ILE A 71 6.62 12.37 6.50
C ILE A 71 6.66 13.91 6.50
N GLN A 72 5.65 14.53 5.91
CA GLN A 72 5.55 15.98 5.69
C GLN A 72 4.71 16.67 6.78
N ARG A 73 4.82 16.17 8.02
CA ARG A 73 3.99 16.59 9.15
C ARG A 73 3.98 18.12 9.34
N SER A 74 5.14 18.76 9.23
CA SER A 74 5.24 20.21 9.38
C SER A 74 4.45 20.97 8.31
N LYS A 75 4.55 20.59 7.02
CA LYS A 75 3.78 21.21 5.94
C LYS A 75 2.28 21.02 6.16
N TYR A 76 1.88 19.78 6.49
CA TYR A 76 0.49 19.43 6.75
C TYR A 76 -0.13 20.30 7.86
N TYR A 77 0.50 20.38 9.03
CA TYR A 77 -0.04 21.19 10.14
C TYR A 77 0.03 22.69 9.87
N LYS A 78 1.10 23.17 9.21
CA LYS A 78 1.25 24.58 8.86
C LYS A 78 0.12 25.06 7.92
N ALA A 79 -0.33 24.22 6.99
CA ALA A 79 -1.45 24.55 6.11
C ALA A 79 -2.75 24.82 6.90
N PHE A 80 -3.00 24.10 8.00
CA PHE A 80 -4.13 24.39 8.89
C PHE A 80 -3.92 25.71 9.62
N GLU A 81 -2.76 25.90 10.25
CA GLU A 81 -2.43 27.11 11.01
C GLU A 81 -2.58 28.38 10.16
N GLU A 82 -2.11 28.36 8.92
CA GLU A 82 -2.24 29.50 7.99
C GLU A 82 -3.71 29.78 7.64
N THR A 83 -4.51 28.73 7.43
CA THR A 83 -5.93 28.89 7.07
C THR A 83 -6.76 29.42 8.23
N GLU A 84 -6.45 28.98 9.44
CA GLU A 84 -7.10 29.39 10.69
C GLU A 84 -6.66 30.78 11.16
N ALA A 85 -5.55 31.31 10.64
CA ALA A 85 -5.05 32.62 11.02
C ALA A 85 -6.12 33.71 10.83
N PRO A 86 -6.43 34.52 11.86
CA PRO A 86 -7.50 35.51 11.77
C PRO A 86 -7.36 36.51 10.62
N LEU A 87 -6.11 36.83 10.24
CA LEU A 87 -5.79 37.74 9.14
C LEU A 87 -5.99 37.10 7.76
N ASN A 88 -5.96 35.77 7.66
CA ASN A 88 -6.18 35.03 6.42
C ASN A 88 -7.67 34.94 6.04
N ARG A 89 -8.59 35.32 6.95
CA ARG A 89 -10.05 35.39 6.71
C ARG A 89 -10.66 34.09 6.17
N GLY A 90 -10.06 32.94 6.46
CA GLY A 90 -10.51 31.64 5.97
C GLY A 90 -10.22 31.38 4.49
N GLU A 91 -9.22 32.05 3.91
CA GLU A 91 -8.74 31.76 2.56
C GLU A 91 -8.10 30.35 2.51
N GLY A 92 -8.80 29.41 1.88
CA GLY A 92 -8.41 28.00 1.80
C GLY A 92 -7.53 27.64 0.60
N THR A 93 -7.25 28.58 -0.30
CA THR A 93 -6.46 28.30 -1.51
C THR A 93 -5.08 27.76 -1.17
N PHE A 94 -4.39 28.37 -0.20
CA PHE A 94 -3.05 27.91 0.20
C PHE A 94 -3.08 26.52 0.83
N PHE A 95 -4.10 26.23 1.66
CA PHE A 95 -4.32 24.88 2.18
C PHE A 95 -4.50 23.86 1.07
N LEU A 96 -5.36 24.16 0.10
CA LEU A 96 -5.61 23.27 -1.03
C LEU A 96 -4.34 23.03 -1.84
N LEU A 97 -3.55 24.07 -2.12
CA LEU A 97 -2.29 23.94 -2.84
C LEU A 97 -1.28 23.06 -2.10
N GLU A 98 -1.13 23.24 -0.78
CA GLU A 98 -0.25 22.39 0.04
C GLU A 98 -0.74 20.93 0.07
N MET A 99 -2.05 20.69 0.20
CA MET A 99 -2.61 19.34 0.16
C MET A 99 -2.41 18.67 -1.21
N LEU A 100 -2.55 19.42 -2.31
CA LEU A 100 -2.30 18.93 -3.66
C LEU A 100 -0.82 18.64 -3.91
N ALA A 101 0.09 19.45 -3.35
CA ALA A 101 1.53 19.19 -3.41
C ALA A 101 1.88 17.89 -2.67
N ILE A 102 1.36 17.70 -1.46
CA ILE A 102 1.53 16.45 -0.68
C ILE A 102 0.95 15.25 -1.44
N LEU A 103 -0.20 15.42 -2.11
CA LEU A 103 -0.80 14.38 -2.95
C LEU A 103 0.10 14.03 -4.15
N SER A 104 0.67 15.03 -4.83
CA SER A 104 1.61 14.82 -5.94
C SER A 104 2.80 14.00 -5.48
N ASP A 105 3.44 14.42 -4.38
CA ASP A 105 4.56 13.69 -3.78
C ASP A 105 4.17 12.24 -3.43
N ALA A 106 2.94 12.02 -2.97
CA ALA A 106 2.41 10.70 -2.63
C ALA A 106 2.25 9.80 -3.85
N GLN A 107 1.81 10.36 -4.99
CA GLN A 107 1.64 9.62 -6.23
C GLN A 107 2.97 9.34 -6.91
N GLU A 108 3.89 10.30 -6.95
CA GLU A 108 5.23 10.14 -7.51
C GLU A 108 6.03 9.06 -6.77
N GLN A 109 6.00 9.07 -5.42
CA GLN A 109 6.67 8.05 -4.63
C GLN A 109 6.02 6.67 -4.79
N LEU A 110 4.69 6.62 -4.92
CA LEU A 110 3.97 5.37 -5.18
C LEU A 110 4.33 4.80 -6.56
N GLU A 111 4.31 5.63 -7.60
CA GLU A 111 4.67 5.23 -8.97
C GLU A 111 6.11 4.72 -9.03
N LYS A 112 7.05 5.45 -8.42
CA LYS A 112 8.45 5.02 -8.32
C LYS A 112 8.56 3.66 -7.65
N SER A 113 7.94 3.47 -6.49
CA SER A 113 7.98 2.20 -5.74
C SER A 113 7.37 1.05 -6.54
N LEU A 114 6.26 1.28 -7.24
CA LEU A 114 5.60 0.27 -8.06
C LEU A 114 6.46 -0.11 -9.27
N SER A 115 7.06 0.86 -9.95
CA SER A 115 7.97 0.64 -11.08
C SER A 115 9.21 -0.15 -10.67
N GLU A 116 9.82 0.19 -9.54
CA GLU A 116 10.96 -0.56 -8.97
C GLU A 116 10.56 -2.01 -8.67
N LYS A 117 9.43 -2.22 -7.99
CA LYS A 117 8.90 -3.56 -7.67
C LYS A 117 8.55 -4.37 -8.90
N LEU A 118 7.99 -3.73 -9.93
CA LEU A 118 7.66 -4.39 -11.20
C LEU A 118 8.93 -4.83 -11.94
N ALA A 119 9.97 -4.01 -11.96
CA ALA A 119 11.26 -4.37 -12.55
C ALA A 119 11.88 -5.58 -11.83
N LEU A 120 11.84 -5.61 -10.50
CA LEU A 120 12.31 -6.74 -9.70
C LEU A 120 11.51 -8.01 -9.97
N LEU A 121 10.17 -7.90 -10.08
CA LEU A 121 9.30 -9.04 -10.39
C LEU A 121 9.58 -9.61 -11.78
N ASN A 122 9.80 -8.74 -12.78
CA ASN A 122 10.16 -9.17 -14.13
C ASN A 122 11.52 -9.86 -14.15
N SER A 123 12.52 -9.31 -13.47
CA SER A 123 13.85 -9.93 -13.35
C SER A 123 13.77 -11.31 -12.68
N LEU A 124 13.00 -11.42 -11.58
CA LEU A 124 12.72 -12.69 -10.92
C LEU A 124 12.08 -13.71 -11.88
N ARG A 125 11.09 -13.29 -12.67
CA ARG A 125 10.41 -14.15 -13.64
C ARG A 125 11.38 -14.66 -14.71
N GLU A 126 12.23 -13.79 -15.24
CA GLU A 126 13.26 -14.17 -16.22
C GLU A 126 14.28 -15.13 -15.63
N ASN A 127 14.76 -14.88 -14.41
CA ASN A 127 15.75 -15.73 -13.76
C ASN A 127 15.16 -17.10 -13.41
N ALA A 128 13.91 -17.15 -12.92
CA ALA A 128 13.20 -18.40 -12.67
C ALA A 128 12.99 -19.24 -13.95
N ALA A 129 12.77 -18.59 -15.09
CA ALA A 129 12.63 -19.25 -16.39
C ALA A 129 13.95 -19.79 -16.97
N LYS A 130 15.10 -19.20 -16.58
CA LYS A 130 16.44 -19.69 -16.97
C LYS A 130 16.88 -20.93 -16.20
N VAL A 131 16.25 -21.22 -15.06
CA VAL A 131 16.53 -22.46 -14.33
C VAL A 131 15.90 -23.62 -15.10
N GLU A 132 16.70 -24.55 -15.60
CA GLU A 132 16.26 -25.74 -16.33
C GLU A 132 15.52 -26.72 -15.39
N LEU A 133 14.29 -26.37 -14.99
CA LEU A 133 13.44 -27.17 -14.12
C LEU A 133 12.07 -27.43 -14.78
N PRO A 134 11.36 -28.48 -14.36
CA PRO A 134 9.96 -28.68 -14.71
C PRO A 134 9.11 -27.47 -14.37
N GLU A 135 8.07 -27.21 -15.17
CA GLU A 135 7.22 -26.02 -15.06
C GLU A 135 6.70 -25.77 -13.63
N ASN A 136 6.19 -26.80 -12.95
CA ASN A 136 5.68 -26.68 -11.58
C ASN A 136 6.79 -26.29 -10.59
N GLN A 137 8.01 -26.78 -10.76
CA GLN A 137 9.13 -26.44 -9.88
C GLN A 137 9.56 -24.98 -10.09
N SER A 138 9.64 -24.51 -11.34
CA SER A 138 9.91 -23.10 -11.65
C SER A 138 8.81 -22.18 -11.12
N GLN A 139 7.54 -22.59 -11.19
CA GLN A 139 6.42 -21.84 -10.60
C GLN A 139 6.52 -21.78 -9.07
N ILE A 140 6.90 -22.86 -8.39
CA ILE A 140 7.13 -22.87 -6.93
C ILE A 140 8.25 -21.88 -6.57
N LEU A 141 9.38 -21.90 -7.28
CA LEU A 141 10.47 -20.95 -7.05
C LEU A 141 10.03 -19.50 -7.30
N PHE A 142 9.21 -19.25 -8.33
CA PHE A 142 8.66 -17.94 -8.62
C PHE A 142 7.72 -17.44 -7.51
N ILE A 143 6.88 -18.30 -6.94
CA ILE A 143 6.00 -17.95 -5.81
C ILE A 143 6.82 -17.64 -4.54
N LEU A 144 7.79 -18.50 -4.21
CA LEU A 144 8.67 -18.29 -3.07
C LEU A 144 9.54 -17.04 -3.24
N GLY A 145 10.00 -16.76 -4.47
CA GLY A 145 10.73 -15.55 -4.80
C GLY A 145 9.89 -14.28 -4.66
N GLN A 146 8.62 -14.33 -5.06
CA GLN A 146 7.69 -13.22 -4.83
C GLN A 146 7.49 -12.96 -3.34
N ALA A 147 7.26 -14.01 -2.54
CA ALA A 147 7.14 -13.85 -1.09
C ALA A 147 8.37 -13.16 -0.50
N LYS A 148 9.57 -13.63 -0.85
CA LYS A 148 10.83 -13.02 -0.41
C LYS A 148 11.02 -11.57 -0.88
N LEU A 149 10.59 -11.26 -2.11
CA LEU A 149 10.73 -9.92 -2.69
C LEU A 149 9.87 -8.87 -1.97
N PHE A 150 8.66 -9.26 -1.54
CA PHE A 150 7.73 -8.34 -0.88
C PHE A 150 7.78 -8.40 0.65
N ASP A 151 8.37 -9.44 1.22
CA ASP A 151 8.65 -9.59 2.64
C ASP A 151 9.92 -10.46 2.83
N PRO A 152 11.04 -9.88 3.29
CA PRO A 152 12.29 -10.60 3.47
C PRO A 152 12.20 -11.81 4.40
N ASP A 153 11.26 -11.81 5.35
CA ASP A 153 11.10 -12.88 6.33
C ASP A 153 9.92 -13.80 5.98
N ALA A 154 9.24 -13.56 4.86
CA ALA A 154 8.10 -14.37 4.46
C ALA A 154 8.48 -15.80 4.15
N THR A 155 7.66 -16.70 4.69
CA THR A 155 7.60 -18.10 4.33
C THR A 155 6.26 -18.38 3.67
N VAL A 156 6.21 -19.33 2.74
CA VAL A 156 4.96 -19.72 2.07
C VAL A 156 4.49 -21.05 2.65
N ALA A 157 3.21 -21.12 3.05
CA ALA A 157 2.65 -22.38 3.51
C ALA A 157 2.48 -23.33 2.33
N ALA A 158 2.74 -24.61 2.56
CA ALA A 158 2.63 -25.61 1.50
C ALA A 158 1.21 -25.71 0.92
N ARG A 159 0.19 -25.36 1.72
CA ARG A 159 -1.20 -25.26 1.28
C ARG A 159 -1.41 -24.16 0.24
N ASP A 160 -0.79 -23.00 0.44
CA ASP A 160 -0.92 -21.86 -0.48
C ASP A 160 -0.37 -22.23 -1.87
N LEU A 161 0.73 -23.01 -1.91
CA LEU A 161 1.26 -23.54 -3.16
C LEU A 161 0.25 -24.43 -3.90
N GLN A 162 -0.56 -25.23 -3.19
CA GLN A 162 -1.60 -26.04 -3.84
C GLN A 162 -2.66 -25.18 -4.51
N GLU A 163 -3.08 -24.11 -3.81
CA GLU A 163 -4.08 -23.17 -4.29
C GLU A 163 -3.54 -22.40 -5.51
N TYR A 164 -2.29 -21.91 -5.46
CA TYR A 164 -1.67 -21.18 -6.57
C TYR A 164 -1.33 -22.04 -7.79
N LEU A 165 -0.84 -23.27 -7.60
CA LEU A 165 -0.55 -24.18 -8.72
C LEU A 165 -1.82 -24.89 -9.25
N ASN A 166 -2.92 -24.84 -8.51
CA ASN A 166 -4.14 -25.61 -8.77
C ASN A 166 -3.83 -27.11 -8.95
N ARG A 167 -3.16 -27.71 -7.95
CA ARG A 167 -2.70 -29.12 -7.95
C ARG A 167 -2.96 -29.81 -6.62
N SER A 168 -3.02 -31.15 -6.65
CA SER A 168 -3.15 -31.96 -5.44
C SER A 168 -1.90 -31.86 -4.55
N TRP A 169 -2.07 -32.12 -3.25
CA TRP A 169 -0.96 -32.10 -2.30
C TRP A 169 0.16 -33.05 -2.72
N ASP A 170 -0.18 -34.27 -3.15
CA ASP A 170 0.83 -35.26 -3.52
C ASP A 170 1.74 -34.76 -4.65
N THR A 171 1.15 -34.10 -5.67
CA THR A 171 1.91 -33.52 -6.78
C THR A 171 2.84 -32.39 -6.32
N VAL A 172 2.31 -31.46 -5.50
CA VAL A 172 3.11 -30.34 -4.96
C VAL A 172 4.22 -30.85 -4.05
N ARG A 173 3.93 -31.84 -3.20
CA ARG A 173 4.89 -32.45 -2.27
C ARG A 173 6.06 -33.06 -3.02
N ASP A 174 5.82 -33.78 -4.12
CA ASP A 174 6.88 -34.42 -4.89
C ASP A 174 7.84 -33.37 -5.46
N HIS A 175 7.31 -32.30 -6.07
CA HIS A 175 8.13 -31.18 -6.56
C HIS A 175 8.85 -30.42 -5.45
N VAL A 176 8.21 -30.16 -4.31
CA VAL A 176 8.86 -29.55 -3.15
C VAL A 176 10.00 -30.42 -2.64
N THR A 177 9.81 -31.74 -2.59
CA THR A 177 10.82 -32.69 -2.14
C THR A 177 12.02 -32.70 -3.08
N GLU A 178 11.79 -32.64 -4.40
CA GLU A 178 12.86 -32.52 -5.40
C GLU A 178 13.63 -31.20 -5.28
N LEU A 179 12.92 -30.09 -5.09
CA LEU A 179 13.51 -28.76 -4.86
C LEU A 179 14.30 -28.68 -3.55
N GLN A 180 13.90 -29.43 -2.53
CA GLN A 180 14.66 -29.57 -1.29
C GLN A 180 15.93 -30.39 -1.50
N LYS A 181 15.85 -31.48 -2.27
CA LYS A 181 17.03 -32.31 -2.63
C LYS A 181 18.05 -31.53 -3.47
N SER A 182 17.61 -30.66 -4.37
CA SER A 182 18.50 -29.79 -5.16
C SER A 182 19.10 -28.62 -4.35
N GLY A 183 18.63 -28.44 -3.12
CA GLY A 183 19.07 -27.40 -2.20
C GLY A 183 18.60 -26.01 -2.60
N LEU A 184 17.47 -25.89 -3.29
CA LEU A 184 16.87 -24.61 -3.67
C LEU A 184 15.82 -24.14 -2.67
N VAL A 185 15.06 -25.09 -2.09
CA VAL A 185 14.00 -24.81 -1.11
C VAL A 185 14.32 -25.46 0.23
N VAL A 186 13.92 -24.82 1.33
CA VAL A 186 14.06 -25.36 2.70
C VAL A 186 12.73 -25.28 3.44
N ALA A 187 12.46 -26.28 4.29
CA ALA A 187 11.35 -26.23 5.24
C ALA A 187 11.78 -25.48 6.50
N VAL A 188 11.20 -24.31 6.75
CA VAL A 188 11.45 -23.49 7.94
C VAL A 188 10.66 -24.03 9.14
N LYS A 189 9.44 -24.53 8.87
CA LYS A 189 8.57 -25.13 9.87
C LYS A 189 7.92 -26.38 9.28
N LYS A 190 7.66 -27.39 10.12
CA LYS A 190 7.07 -28.66 9.68
C LYS A 190 5.57 -28.77 9.98
N ARG A 191 5.03 -27.96 10.89
CA ARG A 191 3.62 -28.00 11.33
C ARG A 191 3.09 -26.59 11.69
N PRO A 192 2.33 -25.92 10.80
CA PRO A 192 2.15 -26.28 9.39
C PRO A 192 3.47 -26.22 8.61
N LEU A 193 3.54 -26.93 7.48
CA LEU A 193 4.73 -26.92 6.63
C LEU A 193 4.86 -25.55 5.95
N GLU A 194 5.94 -24.85 6.27
CA GLU A 194 6.27 -23.53 5.74
C GLU A 194 7.64 -23.62 5.04
N LEU A 195 7.70 -23.06 3.84
CA LEU A 195 8.82 -23.17 2.91
C LEU A 195 9.43 -21.81 2.65
N ALA A 196 10.75 -21.79 2.45
CA ALA A 196 11.50 -20.60 2.06
C ALA A 196 12.59 -20.95 1.03
N LEU A 197 13.09 -19.93 0.35
CA LEU A 197 14.26 -20.05 -0.52
C LEU A 197 15.54 -20.20 0.32
N THR A 198 16.44 -21.05 -0.16
CA THR A 198 17.81 -21.13 0.35
C THR A 198 18.68 -20.00 -0.21
N PRO A 199 19.85 -19.69 0.40
CA PRO A 199 20.80 -18.73 -0.17
C PRO A 199 21.18 -19.05 -1.62
N LYS A 200 21.40 -20.34 -1.93
CA LYS A 200 21.67 -20.82 -3.30
C LYS A 200 20.54 -20.44 -4.27
N ALA A 201 19.28 -20.54 -3.85
CA ALA A 201 18.16 -20.14 -4.70
C ALA A 201 18.05 -18.62 -4.83
N LEU A 202 18.40 -17.85 -3.81
CA LEU A 202 18.46 -16.38 -3.91
C LEU A 202 19.51 -15.94 -4.93
N ASP A 203 20.69 -16.56 -4.93
CA ASP A 203 21.73 -16.33 -5.95
C ASP A 203 21.19 -16.58 -7.37
N VAL A 204 20.56 -17.74 -7.58
CA VAL A 204 20.04 -18.18 -8.89
C VAL A 204 18.91 -17.27 -9.37
N LEU A 205 18.06 -16.80 -8.44
CA LEU A 205 16.92 -15.95 -8.76
C LEU A 205 17.29 -14.46 -8.86
N GLY A 206 18.52 -14.08 -8.51
CA GLY A 206 18.98 -12.69 -8.51
C GLY A 206 18.33 -11.85 -7.42
N LEU A 207 18.09 -12.43 -6.24
CA LEU A 207 17.40 -11.81 -5.10
C LEU A 207 18.34 -11.45 -3.93
N ASN A 208 19.64 -11.34 -4.17
CA ASN A 208 20.63 -10.97 -3.16
C ASN A 208 20.82 -9.47 -3.01
#